data_AF-A0A1F2S6T9-F1
#
_entry.id   AF-A0A1F2S6T9-F1
#
_cell.length_a   1.000
_cell.length_b   1.000
_cell.length_c   1.000
_cell.angle_alpha   90.00
_cell.angle_beta   90.00
_cell.angle_gamma   90.00
#
_symmetry.space_group_name_H-M   'P 1'
#
loop_
_entity.id
_entity.type
_entity.pdbx_description
1 polymer ?
#
loop_
_entity_poly.entity_id
_entity_poly.type
_entity_poly.pdbx_seq_one_letter_code
_entity_poly.pdbx_strand_id
1 'polypeptide(L)'
;MNMDGEEILLEGDSLDDARRRVTEGHCLVREEVLSDGSPRRAAGGGPTPEDALRQARGLVPDEAEILDEQLVAEPGDVSFTVEAFTESDARTRAESSIRPGDIVTGVALQTEGSKGFLGIGRRPAVYKAAVRQVAHAEVTFRTRARIRGLVVTLEALGVLLREAETIERDVRQYLKILRGVPAGLRNPVLESVRFSFERQRFNAALERARAWWPGDEGLLALAPLATSSFRSADDTVAQVTLAQNAASKLLLLIRPHLAAVGGHGGGQDEAAPADVPSCPRGHGPLREWSGKLRCWECGYPDK
;
A
#
# COMPACT_ATOMS: atom_id res chain seq x y z
N MET A 1 -20.85 22.10 9.16
CA MET A 1 -19.44 21.66 9.11
C MET A 1 -19.30 20.76 7.90
N ASN A 2 -18.34 21.04 7.01
CA ASN A 2 -18.01 20.10 5.94
C ASN A 2 -17.39 18.86 6.58
N MET A 3 -18.07 17.71 6.45
CA MET A 3 -17.54 16.40 6.85
C MET A 3 -16.83 15.70 5.68
N ASP A 4 -16.63 16.44 4.59
CA ASP A 4 -15.96 15.95 3.40
C ASP A 4 -14.45 15.91 3.68
N GLY A 5 -13.84 14.76 3.44
CA GLY A 5 -12.38 14.63 3.57
C GLY A 5 -11.68 15.56 2.58
N GLU A 6 -10.46 15.97 2.93
CA GLU A 6 -9.63 16.81 2.09
C GLU A 6 -8.53 15.96 1.44
N GLU A 7 -8.38 16.06 0.12
CA GLU A 7 -7.24 15.47 -0.56
C GLU A 7 -6.01 16.37 -0.41
N ILE A 8 -4.93 15.81 0.12
CA ILE A 8 -3.68 16.54 0.33
C ILE A 8 -2.51 15.78 -0.29
N LEU A 9 -1.47 16.53 -0.66
CA LEU A 9 -0.17 15.98 -1.06
C LEU A 9 0.81 16.15 0.10
N LEU A 10 1.27 15.03 0.64
CA LEU A 10 2.27 14.96 1.70
C LEU A 10 3.63 14.61 1.08
N GLU A 11 4.67 15.32 1.48
CA GLU A 11 6.04 15.07 0.99
C GLU A 11 7.00 14.93 2.16
N GLY A 12 8.03 14.10 2.04
CA GLY A 12 9.04 13.88 3.08
C GLY A 12 10.28 13.20 2.54
N ASP A 13 11.31 13.05 3.36
CA ASP A 13 12.53 12.32 2.98
C ASP A 13 12.31 10.81 3.02
N SER A 14 11.29 10.36 3.76
CA SER A 14 10.77 8.99 3.82
C SER A 14 9.23 9.01 3.87
N LEU A 15 8.59 7.84 3.68
CA LEU A 15 7.13 7.72 3.84
C LEU A 15 6.67 8.09 5.25
N ASP A 16 7.45 7.77 6.28
CA ASP A 16 7.11 8.11 7.66
C ASP A 16 7.22 9.62 7.92
N ASP A 17 8.21 10.28 7.34
CA ASP A 17 8.32 11.74 7.41
C ASP A 17 7.16 12.42 6.69
N ALA A 18 6.75 11.90 5.52
CA ALA A 18 5.58 12.40 4.81
C ALA A 18 4.30 12.22 5.64
N ARG A 19 4.09 11.06 6.29
CA ARG A 19 2.94 10.81 7.18
C ARG A 19 2.93 11.74 8.40
N ARG A 20 4.09 12.07 8.97
CA ARG A 20 4.21 13.03 10.09
C ARG A 20 3.82 14.46 9.72
N ARG A 21 3.71 14.80 8.44
CA ARG A 21 3.24 16.12 7.98
C ARG A 21 1.73 16.27 7.96
N VAL A 22 0.97 15.24 8.32
CA VAL A 22 -0.48 15.39 8.55
C VAL A 22 -0.70 16.41 9.67
N THR A 23 -1.47 17.46 9.38
CA THR A 23 -1.75 18.56 10.31
C THR A 23 -2.37 18.05 11.61
N GLU A 24 -2.01 18.67 12.73
CA GLU A 24 -2.64 18.39 14.03
C GLU A 24 -4.16 18.47 13.94
N GLY A 25 -4.86 17.59 14.66
CA GLY A 25 -6.32 17.49 14.60
C GLY A 25 -6.88 16.79 13.36
N HIS A 26 -6.02 16.28 12.46
CA HIS A 26 -6.41 15.47 11.31
C HIS A 26 -5.88 14.04 11.40
N CYS A 27 -6.52 13.14 10.68
CA CYS A 27 -6.10 11.76 10.50
C CYS A 27 -6.08 11.41 9.02
N LEU A 28 -5.00 10.75 8.58
CA LEU A 28 -4.91 10.14 7.27
C LEU A 28 -5.78 8.87 7.24
N VAL A 29 -6.80 8.85 6.39
CA VAL A 29 -7.73 7.71 6.23
C VAL A 29 -7.52 6.94 4.92
N ARG A 30 -6.88 7.58 3.94
CA ARG A 30 -6.47 6.95 2.67
C ARG A 30 -5.07 7.39 2.31
N GLU A 31 -4.26 6.46 1.82
CA GLU A 31 -2.88 6.69 1.37
C GLU A 31 -2.68 6.09 -0.03
N GLU A 32 -2.23 6.91 -0.98
CA GLU A 32 -1.70 6.50 -2.28
C GLU A 32 -0.23 6.93 -2.36
N VAL A 33 0.68 5.96 -2.38
CA VAL A 33 2.12 6.22 -2.49
C VAL A 33 2.48 6.54 -3.93
N LEU A 34 2.86 7.79 -4.20
CA LEU A 34 3.29 8.25 -5.52
C LEU A 34 4.80 8.03 -5.70
N SER A 35 5.56 8.21 -4.63
CA SER A 35 6.99 7.88 -4.55
C SER A 35 7.33 7.49 -3.11
N ASP A 36 8.18 6.49 -2.95
CA ASP A 36 8.58 5.94 -1.65
C ASP A 36 9.85 6.58 -1.09
N GLY A 37 10.54 7.39 -1.90
CA GLY A 37 11.82 7.99 -1.54
C GLY A 37 13.02 7.05 -1.61
N SER A 38 12.81 5.82 -2.09
CA SER A 38 13.89 4.83 -2.21
C SER A 38 14.88 5.22 -3.32
N PRO A 39 16.19 4.93 -3.15
CA PRO A 39 17.18 5.12 -4.20
C PRO A 39 16.82 4.36 -5.49
N ARG A 40 17.00 5.04 -6.63
CA ARG A 40 16.82 4.52 -8.00
C ARG A 40 18.08 4.79 -8.80
N ARG A 41 18.21 4.12 -9.94
CA ARG A 41 19.38 4.19 -10.81
C ARG A 41 18.96 4.62 -12.21
N ALA A 42 19.71 5.56 -12.77
CA ALA A 42 19.63 5.96 -14.17
C ALA A 42 20.97 5.61 -14.84
N ALA A 43 20.91 5.04 -16.05
CA ALA A 43 22.10 4.62 -16.79
C ALA A 43 22.17 5.32 -18.15
N GLY A 44 23.38 5.72 -18.54
CA GLY A 44 23.68 6.38 -19.81
C GLY A 44 24.91 5.78 -20.48
N GLY A 45 24.94 5.83 -21.81
CA GLY A 45 26.03 5.39 -22.65
C GLY A 45 26.54 6.51 -23.55
N GLY A 46 27.85 6.61 -23.76
CA GLY A 46 28.43 7.67 -24.58
C GLY A 46 29.81 7.34 -25.10
N PRO A 47 30.30 8.03 -26.15
CA PRO A 47 31.63 7.77 -26.69
C PRO A 47 32.74 8.14 -25.69
N THR A 48 32.43 8.96 -24.67
CA THR A 48 33.33 9.36 -23.58
C THR A 48 32.65 9.16 -22.22
N PRO A 49 33.42 9.01 -21.12
CA PRO A 49 32.88 8.99 -19.76
C PRO A 49 31.98 10.19 -19.43
N GLU A 50 32.37 11.38 -19.89
CA GLU A 50 31.63 12.62 -19.68
C GLU A 50 30.28 12.61 -20.41
N ASP A 51 30.24 12.11 -21.64
CA ASP A 51 28.99 11.97 -22.41
C ASP A 51 28.05 10.95 -21.77
N ALA A 52 28.59 9.83 -21.28
CA ALA A 52 27.82 8.80 -20.59
C ALA A 52 27.20 9.33 -19.29
N LEU A 53 27.99 10.04 -18.47
CA LEU A 53 27.49 10.69 -17.25
C LEU A 53 26.45 11.77 -17.56
N ARG A 54 26.68 12.59 -18.60
CA ARG A 54 25.71 13.61 -19.02
C ARG A 54 24.38 12.97 -19.46
N GLN A 55 24.43 11.87 -20.20
CA GLN A 55 23.21 11.15 -20.59
C GLN A 55 22.51 10.54 -19.38
N ALA A 56 23.25 9.90 -18.47
CA ALA A 56 22.68 9.31 -17.26
C ALA A 56 21.99 10.38 -16.38
N ARG A 57 22.64 11.54 -16.19
CA ARG A 57 22.08 12.70 -15.49
C ARG A 57 20.82 13.25 -16.18
N GLY A 58 20.79 13.26 -17.51
CA GLY A 58 19.62 13.71 -18.27
C GLY A 58 18.36 12.86 -18.09
N LEU A 59 18.49 11.67 -17.49
CA LEU A 59 17.36 10.79 -17.13
C LEU A 59 16.93 10.94 -15.67
N VAL A 60 17.68 11.70 -14.85
CA VAL A 60 17.35 11.97 -13.45
C VAL A 60 16.32 13.10 -13.40
N PRO A 61 15.19 12.96 -12.66
CA PRO A 61 14.23 14.04 -12.48
C PRO A 61 14.85 15.29 -11.86
N ASP A 62 14.40 16.49 -12.26
CA ASP A 62 14.97 17.76 -11.81
C ASP A 62 14.93 17.94 -10.28
N GLU A 63 13.92 17.38 -9.60
CA GLU A 63 13.75 17.45 -8.15
C GLU A 63 14.52 16.37 -7.36
N ALA A 64 15.23 15.47 -8.03
CA ALA A 64 15.92 14.37 -7.37
C ALA A 64 17.28 14.78 -6.77
N GLU A 65 17.62 14.16 -5.65
CA GLU A 65 18.95 14.25 -5.05
C GLU A 65 19.83 13.14 -5.62
N ILE A 66 20.97 13.52 -6.20
CA ILE A 66 21.99 12.57 -6.66
C ILE A 66 22.78 12.08 -5.43
N LEU A 67 22.81 10.77 -5.24
CA LEU A 67 23.48 10.10 -4.14
C LEU A 67 24.87 9.60 -4.53
N ASP A 68 25.00 9.09 -5.75
CA ASP A 68 26.25 8.52 -6.26
C ASP A 68 26.31 8.59 -7.78
N GLU A 69 27.53 8.73 -8.29
CA GLU A 69 27.83 8.72 -9.72
C GLU A 69 29.04 7.84 -9.97
N GLN A 70 28.87 6.83 -10.81
CA GLN A 70 29.94 5.87 -11.09
C GLN A 70 30.05 5.58 -12.58
N LEU A 71 31.29 5.42 -13.03
CA LEU A 71 31.60 4.89 -14.34
C LEU A 71 31.62 3.36 -14.25
N VAL A 72 30.67 2.72 -14.95
CA VAL A 72 30.47 1.26 -14.94
C VAL A 72 31.34 0.57 -16.01
N ALA A 73 31.65 1.27 -17.10
CA ALA A 73 32.64 0.81 -18.08
C ALA A 73 33.32 1.99 -18.76
N GLU A 74 34.63 1.84 -19.00
CA GLU A 74 35.40 2.75 -19.83
C GLU A 74 35.19 2.45 -21.32
N PRO A 75 35.26 3.46 -22.20
CA PRO A 75 35.23 3.22 -23.63
C PRO A 75 36.52 2.51 -24.05
N GLY A 76 36.42 1.55 -24.95
CA GLY A 76 37.60 0.83 -25.40
C GLY A 76 37.29 -0.32 -26.36
N ASP A 77 38.35 -0.90 -26.92
CA ASP A 77 38.22 -2.11 -27.72
C ASP A 77 38.36 -3.33 -26.82
N VAL A 78 37.28 -4.09 -26.70
CA VAL A 78 37.23 -5.34 -25.95
C VAL A 78 37.00 -6.51 -26.91
N SER A 79 37.34 -7.72 -26.46
CA SER A 79 37.09 -8.90 -27.27
C SER A 79 36.72 -10.09 -26.39
N PHE A 80 35.80 -10.91 -26.88
CA PHE A 80 35.38 -12.14 -26.21
C PHE A 80 35.12 -13.25 -27.22
N THR A 81 35.04 -14.48 -26.73
CA THR A 81 34.83 -15.66 -27.56
C THR A 81 33.37 -16.07 -27.61
N VAL A 82 32.88 -16.46 -28.77
CA VAL A 82 31.55 -17.02 -28.99
C VAL A 82 31.66 -18.31 -29.80
N GLU A 83 30.88 -19.31 -29.41
CA GLU A 83 30.76 -20.54 -30.18
C GLU A 83 29.62 -20.40 -31.20
N ALA A 84 29.86 -20.78 -32.45
CA ALA A 84 28.83 -20.82 -33.48
C ALA A 84 29.19 -21.76 -34.64
N PHE A 85 28.21 -22.12 -35.46
CA PHE A 85 28.45 -22.99 -36.62
C PHE A 85 28.89 -22.23 -37.88
N THR A 86 28.64 -20.92 -37.93
CA THR A 86 29.01 -20.01 -39.02
C THR A 86 29.45 -18.67 -38.46
N GLU A 87 30.18 -17.87 -39.24
CA GLU A 87 30.58 -16.51 -38.84
C GLU A 87 29.36 -15.59 -38.66
N SER A 88 28.33 -15.73 -39.52
CA SER A 88 27.09 -14.95 -39.38
C SER A 88 26.38 -15.26 -38.07
N ASP A 89 26.29 -16.53 -37.69
CA ASP A 89 25.71 -16.93 -36.40
C ASP A 89 26.54 -16.40 -35.22
N ALA A 90 27.87 -16.41 -35.35
CA ALA A 90 28.78 -15.86 -34.34
C ALA A 90 28.57 -14.36 -34.15
N ARG A 91 28.42 -13.61 -35.25
CA ARG A 91 28.14 -12.17 -35.21
C ARG A 91 26.81 -11.88 -34.50
N THR A 92 25.72 -12.55 -34.89
CA THR A 92 24.41 -12.38 -34.25
C THR A 92 24.47 -12.68 -32.75
N ARG A 93 25.18 -13.75 -32.37
CA ARG A 93 25.39 -14.09 -30.94
C ARG A 93 26.23 -13.06 -30.20
N ALA A 94 27.26 -12.51 -30.85
CA ALA A 94 28.07 -11.44 -30.27
C ALA A 94 27.22 -10.18 -30.07
N GLU A 95 26.44 -9.76 -31.07
CA GLU A 95 25.54 -8.60 -31.01
C GLU A 95 24.47 -8.75 -29.91
N SER A 96 23.96 -9.96 -29.66
CA SER A 96 23.03 -10.20 -28.55
C SER A 96 23.69 -10.23 -27.17
N SER A 97 25.02 -10.29 -27.10
CA SER A 97 25.79 -10.45 -25.85
C SER A 97 26.44 -9.16 -25.36
N ILE A 98 26.43 -8.09 -26.17
CA ILE A 98 27.01 -6.78 -25.82
C ILE A 98 25.98 -5.85 -25.19
N ARG A 99 26.44 -4.75 -24.56
CA ARG A 99 25.54 -3.76 -23.95
C ARG A 99 24.91 -2.88 -25.03
N PRO A 100 23.73 -2.27 -24.77
CA PRO A 100 23.15 -1.30 -25.68
C PRO A 100 24.12 -0.15 -25.97
N GLY A 101 24.42 0.09 -27.25
CA GLY A 101 25.34 1.15 -27.70
C GLY A 101 26.75 0.66 -28.08
N ASP A 102 27.16 -0.50 -27.59
CA ASP A 102 28.39 -1.16 -28.04
C ASP A 102 28.23 -1.63 -29.50
N ILE A 103 29.36 -1.77 -30.22
CA ILE A 103 29.35 -2.16 -31.64
C ILE A 103 30.30 -3.32 -31.88
N VAL A 104 29.82 -4.41 -32.47
CA VAL A 104 30.69 -5.49 -32.98
C VAL A 104 31.45 -5.00 -34.21
N THR A 105 32.75 -4.75 -34.05
CA THR A 105 33.62 -4.25 -35.13
C THR A 105 34.11 -5.38 -36.02
N GLY A 106 34.23 -6.60 -35.50
CA GLY A 106 34.66 -7.76 -36.28
C GLY A 106 34.43 -9.09 -35.57
N VAL A 107 34.45 -10.17 -36.34
CA VAL A 107 34.40 -11.55 -35.85
C VAL A 107 35.47 -12.34 -36.59
N ALA A 108 36.37 -12.99 -35.86
CA ALA A 108 37.47 -13.76 -36.43
C ALA A 108 37.44 -15.19 -35.91
N LEU A 109 37.58 -16.17 -36.81
CA LEU A 109 37.67 -17.58 -36.44
C LEU A 109 38.95 -17.83 -35.63
N GLN A 110 38.82 -18.41 -34.43
CA GLN A 110 39.96 -18.84 -33.61
C GLN A 110 40.19 -20.35 -33.67
N THR A 111 39.11 -21.13 -33.67
CA THR A 111 39.20 -22.59 -33.68
C THR A 111 38.12 -23.16 -34.59
N GLU A 112 38.54 -23.93 -35.59
CA GLU A 112 37.63 -24.63 -36.48
C GLU A 112 36.75 -25.64 -35.71
N GLY A 113 35.46 -25.65 -36.03
CA GLY A 113 34.53 -26.66 -35.55
C GLY A 113 34.70 -27.97 -36.31
N SER A 114 34.23 -29.08 -35.74
CA SER A 114 34.23 -30.39 -36.43
C SER A 114 32.95 -30.60 -37.23
N LYS A 115 33.05 -31.15 -38.44
CA LYS A 115 31.87 -31.48 -39.28
C LYS A 115 31.11 -32.73 -38.80
N GLY A 116 31.72 -33.55 -37.95
CA GLY A 116 31.17 -34.85 -37.54
C GLY A 116 31.13 -35.87 -38.67
N PHE A 117 30.79 -37.12 -38.36
CA PHE A 117 30.52 -38.16 -39.36
C PHE A 117 29.01 -38.26 -39.56
N LEU A 118 28.53 -38.01 -40.78
CA LEU A 118 27.08 -37.96 -41.12
C LEU A 118 26.26 -36.98 -40.25
N GLY A 119 26.88 -35.89 -39.79
CA GLY A 119 26.23 -34.89 -38.93
C GLY A 119 26.18 -35.23 -37.44
N ILE A 120 26.58 -36.45 -37.06
CA ILE A 120 26.71 -36.86 -35.66
C ILE A 120 28.06 -36.40 -35.13
N GLY A 121 28.06 -35.71 -33.98
CA GLY A 121 29.26 -35.20 -33.32
C GLY A 121 29.81 -33.90 -33.92
N ARG A 122 28.99 -33.11 -34.62
CA ARG A 122 29.37 -31.77 -35.06
C ARG A 122 29.63 -30.88 -33.84
N ARG A 123 30.78 -30.20 -33.81
CA ARG A 123 31.10 -29.20 -32.78
C ARG A 123 31.10 -27.79 -33.40
N PRO A 124 30.58 -26.78 -32.69
CA PRO A 124 30.66 -25.39 -33.16
C PRO A 124 32.12 -24.95 -33.26
N ALA A 125 32.39 -24.01 -34.14
CA ALA A 125 33.65 -23.28 -34.19
C ALA A 125 33.67 -22.21 -33.10
N VAL A 126 34.86 -21.84 -32.65
CA VAL A 126 35.06 -20.74 -31.69
C VAL A 126 35.52 -19.51 -32.46
N TYR A 127 34.79 -18.41 -32.32
CA TYR A 127 35.10 -17.13 -32.91
C TYR A 127 35.45 -16.12 -31.82
N LYS A 128 36.41 -15.23 -32.10
CA LYS A 128 36.70 -14.05 -31.29
C LYS A 128 35.96 -12.86 -31.89
N ALA A 129 35.01 -12.31 -31.16
CA ALA A 129 34.34 -11.06 -31.48
C ALA A 129 35.19 -9.89 -30.94
N ALA A 130 35.46 -8.91 -31.80
CA ALA A 130 36.01 -7.61 -31.43
C ALA A 130 34.85 -6.62 -31.31
N VAL A 131 34.82 -5.88 -30.21
CA VAL A 131 33.73 -4.98 -29.85
C VAL A 131 34.32 -3.65 -29.45
N ARG A 132 33.81 -2.59 -30.06
CA ARG A 132 34.07 -1.23 -29.61
C ARG A 132 33.02 -0.89 -28.56
N GLN A 133 33.47 -0.88 -27.32
CA GLN A 133 32.66 -0.56 -26.16
C GLN A 133 32.56 0.97 -26.01
N VAL A 134 31.35 1.44 -25.75
CA VAL A 134 31.12 2.83 -25.34
C VAL A 134 31.30 2.97 -23.83
N ALA A 135 31.56 4.19 -23.36
CA ALA A 135 31.56 4.45 -21.93
C ALA A 135 30.14 4.25 -21.39
N HIS A 136 30.02 3.66 -20.20
CA HIS A 136 28.75 3.51 -19.50
C HIS A 136 28.85 4.07 -18.11
N ALA A 137 27.91 4.93 -17.75
CA ALA A 137 27.82 5.53 -16.43
C ALA A 137 26.45 5.27 -15.81
N GLU A 138 26.43 5.26 -14.48
CA GLU A 138 25.23 5.08 -13.68
C GLU A 138 25.18 6.17 -12.61
N VAL A 139 23.99 6.75 -12.45
CA VAL A 139 23.69 7.74 -11.43
C VAL A 139 22.66 7.15 -10.50
N THR A 140 23.01 7.00 -9.22
CA THR A 140 22.06 6.64 -8.17
C THR A 140 21.47 7.92 -7.61
N PHE A 141 20.14 8.02 -7.61
CA PHE A 141 19.41 9.20 -7.15
C PHE A 141 18.24 8.79 -6.26
N ARG A 142 17.72 9.73 -5.46
CA ARG A 142 16.44 9.57 -4.76
C ARG A 142 15.56 10.79 -5.01
N THR A 143 14.28 10.56 -5.22
CA THR A 143 13.26 11.61 -5.12
C THR A 143 12.74 11.68 -3.69
N ARG A 144 12.07 12.75 -3.30
CA ARG A 144 11.30 12.74 -2.03
C ARG A 144 10.21 11.68 -2.04
N ALA A 145 9.90 11.14 -0.87
CA ALA A 145 8.69 10.36 -0.67
C ALA A 145 7.46 11.28 -0.82
N ARG A 146 6.46 10.83 -1.56
CA ARG A 146 5.25 11.59 -1.88
C ARG A 146 4.03 10.69 -1.70
N ILE A 147 3.09 11.16 -0.88
CA ILE A 147 1.85 10.49 -0.57
C ILE A 147 0.71 11.40 -1.00
N ARG A 148 -0.20 10.91 -1.85
CA ARG A 148 -1.52 11.51 -2.00
C ARG A 148 -2.44 10.92 -0.93
N GLY A 149 -2.88 11.76 0.00
CA GLY A 149 -3.66 11.38 1.15
C GLY A 149 -5.10 11.90 1.09
N LEU A 150 -6.03 11.16 1.69
CA LEU A 150 -7.31 11.74 2.14
C LEU A 150 -7.22 11.94 3.65
N VAL A 151 -7.35 13.18 4.11
CA VAL A 151 -7.39 13.50 5.54
C VAL A 151 -8.79 13.88 5.97
N VAL A 152 -9.13 13.53 7.20
CA VAL A 152 -10.37 13.93 7.87
C VAL A 152 -10.04 14.48 9.25
N THR A 153 -10.86 15.39 9.77
CA THR A 153 -10.67 15.88 11.13
C THR A 153 -10.97 14.78 12.15
N LEU A 154 -10.25 14.79 13.28
CA LEU A 154 -10.54 13.91 14.41
C LEU A 154 -11.95 14.11 14.95
N GLU A 155 -12.46 15.34 14.87
CA GLU A 155 -13.85 15.65 15.23
C GLU A 155 -14.84 14.90 14.33
N ALA A 156 -14.68 14.97 13.00
CA ALA A 156 -15.55 14.29 12.06
C ALA A 156 -15.48 12.77 12.23
N LEU A 157 -14.28 12.22 12.44
CA LEU A 157 -14.07 10.81 12.72
C LEU A 157 -14.71 10.38 14.04
N GLY A 158 -14.64 11.24 15.07
CA GLY A 158 -15.31 11.03 16.35
C GLY A 158 -16.83 11.09 16.28
N VAL A 159 -17.40 11.95 15.41
CA VAL A 159 -18.84 11.95 15.12
C VAL A 159 -19.25 10.61 14.51
N LEU A 160 -18.53 10.16 13.48
CA LEU A 160 -18.82 8.88 12.83
C LEU A 160 -18.69 7.69 13.80
N LEU A 161 -17.68 7.72 14.69
CA LEU A 161 -17.54 6.71 15.75
C LEU A 161 -18.78 6.66 16.64
N ARG A 162 -19.20 7.82 17.20
CA ARG A 162 -20.37 7.89 18.10
C ARG A 162 -21.66 7.44 17.41
N GLU A 163 -21.83 7.78 16.14
CA GLU A 163 -22.96 7.31 15.34
C GLU A 163 -22.93 5.79 15.17
N ALA A 164 -21.77 5.22 14.81
CA ALA A 164 -21.61 3.78 14.67
C ALA A 164 -21.85 3.03 16.00
N GLU A 165 -21.37 3.55 17.13
CA GLU A 165 -21.60 2.96 18.46
C GLU A 165 -23.07 3.03 18.86
N THR A 166 -23.73 4.15 18.56
CA THR A 166 -25.17 4.32 18.84
C THR A 166 -25.98 3.34 17.99
N ILE A 167 -25.68 3.24 16.69
CA ILE A 167 -26.35 2.27 15.80
C ILE A 167 -26.12 0.84 16.29
N GLU A 168 -24.88 0.46 16.61
CA GLU A 168 -24.56 -0.89 17.08
C GLU A 168 -25.34 -1.24 18.36
N ARG A 169 -25.35 -0.32 19.33
CA ARG A 169 -26.07 -0.49 20.60
C ARG A 169 -27.57 -0.65 20.37
N ASP A 170 -28.16 0.24 19.57
CA ASP A 170 -29.60 0.28 19.36
C ASP A 170 -30.06 -0.94 18.55
N VAL A 171 -29.29 -1.34 17.54
CA VAL A 171 -29.49 -2.58 16.75
C VAL A 171 -29.39 -3.82 17.64
N ARG A 172 -28.38 -3.89 18.53
CA ARG A 172 -28.20 -5.03 19.45
C ARG A 172 -29.36 -5.12 20.44
N GLN A 173 -29.80 -3.99 20.99
CA GLN A 173 -30.97 -3.94 21.87
C GLN A 173 -32.23 -4.38 21.12
N TYR A 174 -32.39 -3.95 19.88
CA TYR A 174 -33.53 -4.33 19.04
C TYR A 174 -33.55 -5.83 18.74
N LEU A 175 -32.41 -6.43 18.38
CA LEU A 175 -32.30 -7.89 18.20
C LEU A 175 -32.65 -8.67 19.46
N LYS A 176 -32.25 -8.17 20.63
CA LYS A 176 -32.60 -8.79 21.92
C LYS A 176 -34.11 -8.82 22.13
N ILE A 177 -34.80 -7.73 21.77
CA ILE A 177 -36.26 -7.65 21.83
C ILE A 177 -36.87 -8.64 20.82
N LEU A 178 -36.47 -8.59 19.55
CA LEU A 178 -37.03 -9.44 18.49
C LEU A 178 -36.88 -10.94 18.81
N ARG A 179 -35.72 -11.35 19.34
CA ARG A 179 -35.47 -12.74 19.75
C ARG A 179 -36.32 -13.18 20.95
N GLY A 180 -36.73 -12.25 21.80
CA GLY A 180 -37.60 -12.52 22.95
C GLY A 180 -39.10 -12.56 22.62
N VAL A 181 -39.52 -12.06 21.46
CA VAL A 181 -40.93 -12.05 21.03
C VAL A 181 -41.24 -13.31 20.19
N PRO A 182 -42.24 -14.12 20.59
CA PRO A 182 -42.70 -15.25 19.79
C PRO A 182 -43.09 -14.82 18.38
N ALA A 183 -42.75 -15.61 17.37
CA ALA A 183 -42.92 -15.24 15.96
C ALA A 183 -44.36 -14.81 15.60
N GLY A 184 -45.38 -15.43 16.21
CA GLY A 184 -46.80 -15.10 15.98
C GLY A 184 -47.29 -13.80 16.62
N LEU A 185 -46.47 -13.13 17.42
CA LEU A 185 -46.81 -11.87 18.13
C LEU A 185 -45.99 -10.67 17.65
N ARG A 186 -45.09 -10.84 16.68
CA ARG A 186 -44.31 -9.74 16.10
C ARG A 186 -45.25 -8.87 15.25
N ASN A 187 -45.41 -7.60 15.62
CA ASN A 187 -46.19 -6.65 14.82
C ASN A 187 -45.24 -5.89 13.90
N PRO A 188 -45.22 -6.21 12.59
CA PRO A 188 -44.23 -5.66 11.65
C PRO A 188 -44.38 -4.13 11.45
N VAL A 189 -45.54 -3.54 11.77
CA VAL A 189 -45.81 -2.12 11.55
C VAL A 189 -45.10 -1.26 12.63
N LEU A 190 -45.23 -1.62 13.91
CA LEU A 190 -44.56 -0.91 15.01
C LEU A 190 -43.04 -1.12 15.00
N GLU A 191 -42.61 -2.31 14.56
CA GLU A 191 -41.21 -2.67 14.33
C GLU A 191 -40.60 -1.86 13.17
N SER A 192 -41.36 -1.57 12.10
CA SER A 192 -40.87 -0.79 10.95
C SER A 192 -40.66 0.70 11.26
N VAL A 193 -41.52 1.32 12.08
CA VAL A 193 -41.46 2.77 12.35
C VAL A 193 -40.22 3.12 13.17
N ARG A 194 -39.91 2.35 14.21
CA ARG A 194 -38.74 2.58 15.07
C ARG A 194 -37.42 2.32 14.32
N PHE A 195 -37.41 1.33 13.42
CA PHE A 195 -36.21 1.03 12.62
C PHE A 195 -36.00 2.01 11.46
N SER A 196 -37.04 2.71 11.00
CA SER A 196 -36.94 3.64 9.85
C SER A 196 -36.02 4.84 10.07
N PHE A 197 -35.94 5.38 11.29
CA PHE A 197 -35.04 6.50 11.64
C PHE A 197 -33.58 6.04 11.78
N GLU A 198 -33.35 4.91 12.45
CA GLU A 198 -32.02 4.30 12.56
C GLU A 198 -31.49 3.88 11.18
N ARG A 199 -32.38 3.50 10.25
CA ARG A 199 -32.03 3.18 8.86
C ARG A 199 -31.42 4.36 8.10
N GLN A 200 -32.04 5.54 8.18
CA GLN A 200 -31.50 6.73 7.50
C GLN A 200 -30.15 7.14 8.07
N ARG A 201 -30.04 7.12 9.41
CA ARG A 201 -28.79 7.45 10.10
C ARG A 201 -27.67 6.46 9.74
N PHE A 202 -28.01 5.17 9.69
CA PHE A 202 -27.07 4.13 9.25
C PHE A 202 -26.63 4.31 7.80
N ASN A 203 -27.57 4.48 6.86
CA ASN A 203 -27.20 4.66 5.45
C ASN A 203 -26.32 5.91 5.26
N ALA A 204 -26.61 7.02 5.95
CA ALA A 204 -25.79 8.21 5.90
C ALA A 204 -24.37 7.99 6.47
N ALA A 205 -24.25 7.29 7.60
CA ALA A 205 -22.95 6.93 8.17
C ALA A 205 -22.16 5.99 7.26
N LEU A 206 -22.83 5.02 6.64
CA LEU A 206 -22.23 4.08 5.69
C LEU A 206 -21.71 4.79 4.44
N GLU A 207 -22.49 5.71 3.85
CA GLU A 207 -22.06 6.46 2.66
C GLU A 207 -20.86 7.38 2.98
N ARG A 208 -20.83 8.02 4.17
CA ARG A 208 -19.65 8.77 4.62
C ARG A 208 -18.41 7.88 4.74
N ALA A 209 -18.56 6.71 5.37
CA ALA A 209 -17.45 5.77 5.50
C ALA A 209 -16.95 5.27 4.13
N ARG A 210 -17.85 5.01 3.18
CA ARG A 210 -17.47 4.63 1.81
C ARG A 210 -16.74 5.73 1.07
N ALA A 211 -17.12 6.99 1.27
CA ALA A 211 -16.41 8.13 0.71
C ALA A 211 -14.97 8.22 1.25
N TRP A 212 -14.77 7.89 2.53
CA TRP A 212 -13.45 7.93 3.17
C TRP A 212 -12.58 6.69 2.86
N TRP A 213 -13.21 5.52 2.70
CA TRP A 213 -12.55 4.25 2.40
C TRP A 213 -13.14 3.55 1.16
N PRO A 214 -13.01 4.14 -0.05
CA PRO A 214 -13.63 3.61 -1.26
C PRO A 214 -13.01 2.29 -1.73
N GLY A 215 -11.84 1.90 -1.22
CA GLY A 215 -11.17 0.64 -1.54
C GLY A 215 -11.43 -0.51 -0.56
N ASP A 216 -12.18 -0.28 0.54
CA ASP A 216 -12.48 -1.36 1.49
C ASP A 216 -13.62 -2.24 0.93
N GLU A 217 -13.24 -3.40 0.38
CA GLU A 217 -14.18 -4.33 -0.24
C GLU A 217 -15.34 -4.71 0.68
N GLY A 218 -15.10 -4.86 1.98
CA GLY A 218 -16.16 -5.24 2.89
C GLY A 218 -16.98 -4.07 3.42
N LEU A 219 -16.62 -2.80 3.21
CA LEU A 219 -17.54 -1.65 3.31
C LEU A 219 -18.36 -1.51 2.03
N LEU A 220 -17.74 -1.75 0.87
CA LEU A 220 -18.43 -1.76 -0.41
C LEU A 220 -19.49 -2.87 -0.45
N ALA A 221 -19.19 -4.05 0.11
CA ALA A 221 -20.11 -5.18 0.20
C ALA A 221 -21.31 -4.94 1.13
N LEU A 222 -21.27 -3.94 2.01
CA LEU A 222 -22.40 -3.62 2.89
C LEU A 222 -23.49 -2.94 2.08
N ALA A 223 -24.52 -3.67 1.66
CA ALA A 223 -25.65 -3.03 1.00
C ALA A 223 -26.26 -1.95 1.93
N PRO A 224 -26.64 -0.77 1.40
CA PRO A 224 -27.48 0.15 2.15
C PRO A 224 -28.76 -0.59 2.54
N LEU A 225 -29.26 -0.32 3.74
CA LEU A 225 -30.49 -0.93 4.23
C LEU A 225 -31.64 -0.53 3.31
N ALA A 226 -32.40 -1.53 2.85
CA ALA A 226 -33.45 -1.35 1.85
C ALA A 226 -34.48 -0.30 2.32
N THR A 227 -34.89 0.58 1.40
CA THR A 227 -35.87 1.64 1.66
C THR A 227 -37.31 1.14 1.71
N SER A 228 -37.57 -0.06 1.16
CA SER A 228 -38.89 -0.70 1.19
C SER A 228 -39.32 -1.11 2.60
N SER A 229 -40.64 -1.20 2.80
CA SER A 229 -41.23 -1.76 4.03
C SER A 229 -40.81 -3.22 4.20
N PHE A 230 -40.49 -3.63 5.43
CA PHE A 230 -40.20 -5.03 5.75
C PHE A 230 -41.38 -5.92 5.35
N ARG A 231 -41.12 -6.97 4.56
CA ARG A 231 -42.19 -7.86 4.07
C ARG A 231 -42.52 -8.94 5.10
N SER A 232 -41.59 -9.22 6.02
CA SER A 232 -41.75 -10.23 7.06
C SER A 232 -40.91 -9.90 8.32
N ALA A 233 -41.18 -10.61 9.41
CA ALA A 233 -40.34 -10.55 10.61
C ALA A 233 -38.92 -11.10 10.34
N ASP A 234 -38.79 -12.09 9.46
CA ASP A 234 -37.48 -12.68 9.11
C ASP A 234 -36.66 -11.70 8.26
N ASP A 235 -37.29 -10.97 7.33
CA ASP A 235 -36.65 -9.88 6.58
C ASP A 235 -36.14 -8.80 7.54
N THR A 236 -36.93 -8.48 8.58
CA THR A 236 -36.54 -7.51 9.61
C THR A 236 -35.30 -7.99 10.35
N VAL A 237 -35.30 -9.25 10.82
CA VAL A 237 -34.13 -9.84 11.51
C VAL A 237 -32.89 -9.85 10.61
N ALA A 238 -33.03 -10.18 9.32
CA ALA A 238 -31.93 -10.20 8.37
C ALA A 238 -31.32 -8.80 8.16
N GLN A 239 -32.16 -7.79 7.94
CA GLN A 239 -31.72 -6.40 7.74
C GLN A 239 -31.09 -5.81 9.00
N VAL A 240 -31.65 -6.10 10.17
CA VAL A 240 -31.08 -5.68 11.47
C VAL A 240 -29.73 -6.36 11.71
N THR A 241 -29.59 -7.64 11.36
CA THR A 241 -28.31 -8.37 11.47
C THR A 241 -27.26 -7.78 10.53
N LEU A 242 -27.64 -7.44 9.29
CA LEU A 242 -26.76 -6.74 8.35
C LEU A 242 -26.29 -5.39 8.92
N ALA A 243 -27.21 -4.60 9.49
CA ALA A 243 -26.88 -3.34 10.15
C ALA A 243 -25.89 -3.53 11.32
N GLN A 244 -26.06 -4.59 12.11
CA GLN A 244 -25.15 -4.89 13.22
C GLN A 244 -23.73 -5.19 12.72
N ASN A 245 -23.62 -6.05 11.70
CA ASN A 245 -22.34 -6.43 11.13
C ASN A 245 -21.63 -5.24 10.50
N ALA A 246 -22.39 -4.40 9.79
CA ALA A 246 -21.90 -3.16 9.21
C ALA A 246 -21.40 -2.17 10.27
N ALA A 247 -22.19 -1.92 11.32
CA ALA A 247 -21.79 -1.03 12.41
C ALA A 247 -20.53 -1.56 13.12
N SER A 248 -20.47 -2.86 13.37
CA SER A 248 -19.28 -3.50 13.95
C SER A 248 -18.04 -3.30 13.07
N LYS A 249 -18.19 -3.43 11.75
CA LYS A 249 -17.10 -3.20 10.80
C LYS A 249 -16.66 -1.73 10.75
N LEU A 250 -17.60 -0.78 10.78
CA LEU A 250 -17.27 0.65 10.90
C LEU A 250 -16.46 0.93 12.16
N LEU A 251 -16.83 0.34 13.30
CA LEU A 251 -16.07 0.50 14.54
C LEU A 251 -14.65 -0.07 14.45
N LEU A 252 -14.48 -1.21 13.78
CA LEU A 252 -13.15 -1.81 13.56
C LEU A 252 -12.27 -0.95 12.66
N LEU A 253 -12.86 -0.22 11.70
CA LEU A 253 -12.13 0.69 10.84
C LEU A 253 -11.77 2.01 11.54
N ILE A 254 -12.71 2.60 12.28
CA ILE A 254 -12.54 3.94 12.86
C ILE A 254 -11.62 3.94 14.09
N ARG A 255 -11.73 2.92 14.96
CA ARG A 255 -11.03 2.89 16.24
C ARG A 255 -9.50 2.94 16.12
N PRO A 256 -8.83 2.19 15.23
CA PRO A 256 -7.38 2.26 15.07
C PRO A 256 -6.87 3.67 14.73
N HIS A 257 -7.60 4.38 13.86
CA HIS A 257 -7.24 5.74 13.46
C HIS A 257 -7.31 6.73 14.63
N LEU A 258 -8.36 6.67 15.46
CA LEU A 258 -8.45 7.52 16.66
C LEU A 258 -7.42 7.14 17.73
N ALA A 259 -7.10 5.85 17.85
CA ALA A 259 -6.10 5.34 18.79
C ALA A 259 -4.68 5.82 18.45
N ALA A 260 -4.32 5.80 17.16
CA ALA A 260 -3.01 6.23 16.69
C ALA A 260 -2.73 7.70 17.03
N VAL A 261 -3.76 8.56 16.93
CA VAL A 261 -3.61 10.00 17.19
C VAL A 261 -3.64 10.32 18.69
N GLY A 262 -4.45 9.60 19.48
CA GLY A 262 -4.43 9.70 20.94
C GLY A 262 -3.13 9.20 21.59
N GLY A 263 -2.37 8.35 20.90
CA GLY A 263 -1.07 7.83 21.36
C GLY A 263 0.14 8.70 21.04
N HIS A 264 -0.03 9.82 20.31
CA HIS A 264 1.09 10.72 19.93
C HIS A 264 1.06 12.07 20.67
N GLY A 265 0.10 12.30 21.57
CA GLY A 265 0.06 13.45 22.49
C GLY A 265 0.65 13.19 23.88
N GLY A 266 1.16 11.99 24.15
CA GLY A 266 1.92 11.66 25.36
C GLY A 266 3.40 11.58 25.01
N GLY A 267 4.24 12.17 25.85
CA GLY A 267 5.66 12.41 25.61
C GLY A 267 6.46 11.22 25.08
N GLN A 268 7.58 11.58 24.45
CA GLN A 268 8.85 10.85 24.45
C GLN A 268 8.88 9.74 25.51
N ASP A 269 9.24 8.52 25.09
CA ASP A 269 9.91 7.46 25.87
C ASP A 269 10.15 7.72 27.38
N GLU A 270 9.11 8.01 28.14
CA GLU A 270 9.12 7.74 29.57
C GLU A 270 8.93 6.25 29.62
N ALA A 271 10.06 5.56 29.86
CA ALA A 271 10.08 4.15 30.19
C ALA A 271 8.86 3.88 31.07
N ALA A 272 7.92 3.09 30.54
CA ALA A 272 6.69 2.77 31.25
C ALA A 272 7.10 2.39 32.68
N PRO A 273 6.51 3.00 33.72
CA PRO A 273 6.88 2.67 35.09
C PRO A 273 6.88 1.15 35.22
N ALA A 274 7.96 0.60 35.78
CA ALA A 274 8.30 -0.83 35.68
C ALA A 274 7.20 -1.79 36.18
N ASP A 275 6.15 -1.25 36.78
CA ASP A 275 5.03 -1.94 37.41
C ASP A 275 3.74 -1.97 36.58
N VAL A 276 3.71 -1.51 35.33
CA VAL A 276 2.50 -1.62 34.49
C VAL A 276 2.31 -3.09 34.06
N PRO A 277 1.19 -3.75 34.44
CA PRO A 277 0.94 -5.13 34.07
C PRO A 277 0.93 -5.29 32.55
N SER A 278 1.47 -6.39 32.05
CA SER A 278 1.41 -6.76 30.65
C SER A 278 0.20 -7.65 30.35
N CYS A 279 -0.31 -7.55 29.14
CA CYS A 279 -1.37 -8.44 28.67
C CYS A 279 -0.89 -9.89 28.74
N PRO A 280 -1.64 -10.80 29.39
CA PRO A 280 -1.25 -12.22 29.51
C PRO A 280 -1.24 -12.96 28.17
N ARG A 281 -1.68 -12.31 27.09
CA ARG A 281 -1.62 -12.82 25.71
C ARG A 281 -0.41 -12.32 24.91
N GLY A 282 0.48 -11.52 25.50
CA GLY A 282 1.71 -11.05 24.86
C GLY A 282 1.59 -9.76 24.04
N HIS A 283 0.46 -9.06 24.08
CA HIS A 283 0.21 -7.80 23.37
C HIS A 283 0.89 -6.55 23.97
N GLY A 284 1.86 -6.74 24.88
CA GLY A 284 2.54 -5.66 25.59
C GLY A 284 1.78 -5.09 26.81
N PRO A 285 2.22 -3.95 27.35
CA PRO A 285 1.68 -3.34 28.58
C PRO A 285 0.23 -2.89 28.42
N LEU A 286 -0.56 -3.08 29.49
CA LEU A 286 -1.93 -2.58 29.56
C LEU A 286 -1.92 -1.04 29.58
N ARG A 287 -2.94 -0.43 28.97
CA ARG A 287 -3.11 1.04 28.93
C ARG A 287 -4.40 1.44 29.64
N GLU A 288 -4.40 2.61 30.28
CA GLU A 288 -5.59 3.10 30.99
C GLU A 288 -6.70 3.49 30.00
N TRP A 289 -7.91 2.98 30.25
CA TRP A 289 -9.11 3.35 29.52
C TRP A 289 -10.30 3.46 30.48
N SER A 290 -10.82 4.68 30.63
CA SER A 290 -11.97 5.00 31.49
C SER A 290 -11.76 4.55 32.95
N GLY A 291 -10.56 4.80 33.49
CA GLY A 291 -10.18 4.45 34.86
C GLY A 291 -9.87 2.97 35.07
N LYS A 292 -9.68 2.17 34.01
CA LYS A 292 -9.28 0.76 34.10
C LYS A 292 -8.18 0.44 33.10
N LEU A 293 -7.16 -0.29 33.53
CA LEU A 293 -6.13 -0.80 32.62
C LEU A 293 -6.69 -1.90 31.72
N ARG A 294 -6.43 -1.81 30.41
CA ARG A 294 -6.89 -2.78 29.41
C ARG A 294 -5.86 -3.02 28.32
N CYS A 295 -5.89 -4.22 27.74
CA CYS A 295 -5.16 -4.54 26.52
C CYS A 295 -5.90 -3.93 25.33
N TRP A 296 -5.20 -3.13 24.52
CA TRP A 296 -5.81 -2.49 23.34
C TRP A 296 -6.16 -3.50 22.23
N GLU A 297 -5.36 -4.55 22.08
CA GLU A 297 -5.57 -5.58 21.05
C GLU A 297 -6.71 -6.55 21.36
N CYS A 298 -6.79 -7.06 22.59
CA CYS A 298 -7.77 -8.10 22.93
C CYS A 298 -8.83 -7.70 23.96
N GLY A 299 -8.77 -6.46 24.47
CA GLY A 299 -9.72 -5.95 25.46
C GLY A 299 -9.59 -6.55 26.87
N TYR A 300 -8.54 -7.33 27.15
CA TYR A 300 -8.29 -7.94 28.46
C TYR A 300 -8.23 -6.85 29.55
N PRO A 301 -9.13 -6.86 30.55
CA PRO A 301 -9.10 -5.91 31.65
C PRO A 301 -8.09 -6.38 32.72
N ASP A 302 -7.38 -5.42 33.32
CA ASP A 302 -6.71 -5.67 34.59
C ASP A 302 -7.77 -5.91 35.68
N LYS A 303 -7.50 -6.85 36.58
CA LYS A 303 -8.49 -7.36 37.53
C LYS A 303 -8.83 -6.37 38.64
#